data_AF-R4LBT5-F1
#
_entry.id   AF-R4LBT5-F1
#
_cell.length_a   1.000
_cell.length_b   1.000
_cell.length_c   1.000
_cell.angle_alpha   90.00
_cell.angle_beta   90.00
_cell.angle_gamma   90.00
#
_symmetry.space_group_name_H-M   'P 1'
#
loop_
_entity.id
_entity.type
_entity.pdbx_description
1 polymer ?
#
loop_
_entity_poly.entity_id
_entity_poly.type
_entity_poly.pdbx_seq_one_letter_code
_entity_poly.pdbx_strand_id
1 'polypeptide(L)'
;MSDDNDPAATPIRGAFILACTVAAAAAAAVPGRMIGPTWSWQQWTAAPEVWPLLLASAGAGIVMVTIRRWSRAAAVVALIAGVQLAGNGVLAAREAANRHNIVPVAHDTFATVVLLAALMAVAATASTMAAAAVVRPEPVRSWRGLLPSRPFYAVAGAAVVILLPLLFGATVATPIGTLVQLGLAYSLPWGAGVAAIGWLRGRPAGTAAVSVAVSVVLCTGMVLGPSLRAGADLPYVDVPFVDGTATED
;
A
#
# COMPACT_ATOMS: atom_id res chain seq x y z
N MET A 1 32.35 -13.20 -10.30
CA MET A 1 31.49 -12.57 -9.28
C MET A 1 32.00 -11.14 -9.20
N SER A 2 31.50 -10.25 -10.08
CA SER A 2 32.07 -8.89 -10.24
C SER A 2 31.60 -7.97 -9.11
N ASP A 3 32.54 -7.12 -8.68
CA ASP A 3 32.45 -6.13 -7.61
C ASP A 3 31.72 -4.82 -8.04
N ASP A 4 30.82 -4.86 -9.02
CA ASP A 4 30.19 -3.63 -9.58
C ASP A 4 29.02 -3.08 -8.75
N ASN A 5 28.75 -3.65 -7.57
CA ASN A 5 27.99 -2.93 -6.56
C ASN A 5 28.91 -1.92 -5.90
N ASP A 6 29.10 -0.76 -6.55
CA ASP A 6 29.84 0.36 -6.01
C ASP A 6 29.43 0.56 -4.54
N PRO A 7 30.31 0.23 -3.58
CA PRO A 7 29.94 0.17 -2.16
C PRO A 7 29.51 1.55 -1.63
N ALA A 8 29.85 2.62 -2.35
CA ALA A 8 29.39 3.97 -2.09
C ALA A 8 27.95 4.24 -2.54
N ALA A 9 27.42 3.56 -3.57
CA ALA A 9 26.09 3.84 -4.11
C ALA A 9 24.94 3.33 -3.21
N THR A 10 25.16 2.25 -2.46
CA THR A 10 24.13 1.65 -1.58
C THR A 10 23.68 2.60 -0.44
N PRO A 11 24.58 3.21 0.35
CA PRO A 11 24.16 4.15 1.39
C PRO A 11 23.51 5.41 0.83
N ILE A 12 23.95 5.91 -0.34
CA ILE A 12 23.31 7.04 -1.03
C ILE A 12 21.85 6.71 -1.37
N ARG A 13 21.60 5.52 -1.94
CA ARG A 13 20.24 5.06 -2.23
C ARG A 13 19.40 4.88 -0.96
N GLY A 14 20.00 4.37 0.12
CA GLY A 14 19.33 4.25 1.42
C GLY A 14 18.92 5.61 2.00
N ALA A 15 19.80 6.61 1.94
CA ALA A 15 19.52 7.97 2.37
C ALA A 15 18.44 8.63 1.50
N PHE A 16 18.45 8.38 0.19
CA PHE A 16 17.41 8.85 -0.72
C PHE A 16 16.04 8.24 -0.41
N ILE A 17 15.97 6.92 -0.18
CA ILE A 17 14.74 6.23 0.28
C ILE A 17 14.23 6.84 1.58
N LEU A 18 15.11 7.12 2.54
CA LEU A 18 14.76 7.76 3.80
C LEU A 18 14.15 9.15 3.56
N ALA A 19 14.81 9.98 2.75
CA ALA A 19 14.34 11.33 2.43
C ALA A 19 12.97 11.32 1.74
N CYS A 20 12.77 10.43 0.76
CA CYS A 20 11.46 10.22 0.12
C CYS A 20 10.40 9.76 1.12
N THR A 21 10.76 8.85 2.05
CA THR A 21 9.82 8.38 3.08
C THR A 21 9.42 9.50 4.03
N VAL A 22 10.36 10.36 4.43
CA VAL A 22 10.08 11.54 5.27
C VAL A 22 9.18 12.53 4.54
N ALA A 23 9.42 12.78 3.24
CA ALA A 23 8.55 13.64 2.44
C ALA A 23 7.12 13.07 2.33
N ALA A 24 6.99 11.75 2.11
CA ALA A 24 5.70 11.07 2.11
C ALA A 24 5.00 11.13 3.47
N ALA A 25 5.75 10.95 4.57
CA ALA A 25 5.23 11.06 5.93
C ALA A 25 4.79 12.48 6.28
N ALA A 26 5.56 13.49 5.88
CA ALA A 26 5.21 14.89 6.04
C ALA A 26 3.91 15.19 5.30
N ALA A 27 3.77 14.75 4.05
CA ALA A 27 2.54 14.92 3.28
C ALA A 27 1.35 14.21 3.95
N ALA A 28 1.54 12.99 4.45
CA ALA A 28 0.52 12.21 5.16
C ALA A 28 0.12 12.82 6.52
N ALA A 29 1.01 13.57 7.16
CA ALA A 29 0.79 14.17 8.48
C ALA A 29 0.04 15.51 8.44
N VAL A 30 -0.01 16.19 7.28
CA VAL A 30 -0.68 17.49 7.18
C VAL A 30 -2.20 17.28 7.30
N PRO A 31 -2.87 17.80 8.34
CA PRO A 31 -4.32 17.68 8.45
C PRO A 31 -4.97 18.49 7.33
N GLY A 32 -5.69 17.80 6.44
CA GLY A 32 -6.59 18.43 5.47
C GLY A 32 -8.02 18.49 6.01
N ARG A 33 -8.90 19.30 5.42
CA ARG A 33 -10.34 19.22 5.66
C ARG A 33 -11.02 18.64 4.42
N MET A 34 -11.87 17.65 4.60
CA MET A 34 -12.65 17.04 3.52
C MET A 34 -14.09 16.80 3.99
N ILE A 35 -15.05 16.85 3.07
CA ILE A 35 -16.44 16.51 3.39
C ILE A 35 -16.56 14.99 3.40
N GLY A 36 -17.00 14.45 4.53
CA GLY A 36 -17.26 13.03 4.71
C GLY A 36 -18.54 12.56 4.03
N PRO A 37 -18.80 11.24 3.96
CA PRO A 37 -20.02 10.68 3.36
C PRO A 37 -21.31 11.16 4.06
N THR A 38 -21.21 11.50 5.34
CA THR A 38 -22.29 12.00 6.20
C THR A 38 -22.44 13.52 6.17
N TRP A 39 -21.83 14.20 5.18
CA TRP A 39 -21.83 15.67 5.06
C TRP A 39 -21.17 16.42 6.22
N SER A 40 -20.51 15.71 7.13
CA SER A 40 -19.70 16.29 8.21
C SER A 40 -18.29 16.59 7.72
N TRP A 41 -17.71 17.69 8.21
CA TRP A 41 -16.28 17.96 8.04
C TRP A 41 -15.46 16.86 8.71
N GLN A 42 -14.72 16.11 7.91
CA GLN A 42 -13.73 15.13 8.36
C GLN A 42 -12.34 15.71 8.14
N GLN A 43 -11.42 15.42 9.07
CA GLN A 43 -10.02 15.67 8.81
C GLN A 43 -9.53 14.62 7.81
N TRP A 44 -8.96 15.08 6.70
CA TRP A 44 -8.13 14.22 5.88
C TRP A 44 -6.98 13.76 6.75
N THR A 45 -6.97 12.47 7.03
CA THR A 45 -5.89 11.76 7.67
C THR A 45 -5.52 10.65 6.71
N ALA A 46 -4.23 10.48 6.45
CA ALA A 46 -3.79 9.30 5.72
C ALA A 46 -4.36 8.05 6.40
N ALA A 47 -4.79 7.09 5.60
CA ALA A 47 -5.37 5.85 6.11
C ALA A 47 -4.39 5.22 7.13
N PRO A 48 -4.88 4.66 8.25
CA PRO A 48 -4.02 4.20 9.34
C PRO A 48 -2.96 3.18 8.89
N GLU A 49 -3.21 2.43 7.81
CA GLU A 49 -2.28 1.52 7.16
C GLU A 49 -1.03 2.20 6.57
N VAL A 50 -1.08 3.50 6.26
CA VAL A 50 0.05 4.25 5.70
C VAL A 50 1.19 4.38 6.72
N TRP A 51 0.89 4.49 8.02
CA TRP A 51 1.90 4.71 9.05
C TRP A 51 2.86 3.51 9.23
N PRO A 52 2.38 2.26 9.38
CA PRO A 52 3.26 1.10 9.38
C PRO A 52 4.13 0.99 8.12
N LEU A 53 3.60 1.35 6.94
CA LEU A 53 4.34 1.31 5.68
C LEU A 53 5.45 2.36 5.63
N LEU A 54 5.19 3.58 6.11
CA LEU A 54 6.20 4.63 6.26
C LEU A 54 7.30 4.20 7.24
N LEU A 55 6.94 3.60 8.38
CA LEU A 55 7.91 3.08 9.35
C LEU A 55 8.77 1.96 8.75
N ALA A 56 8.15 1.04 8.00
CA ALA A 56 8.86 -0.04 7.32
C ALA A 56 9.83 0.49 6.26
N SER A 57 9.40 1.47 5.45
CA SER A 57 10.24 2.13 4.44
C SER A 57 11.40 2.91 5.07
N ALA A 58 11.13 3.64 6.16
CA ALA A 58 12.16 4.38 6.88
C ALA A 58 13.19 3.44 7.53
N GLY A 59 12.72 2.39 8.20
CA GLY A 59 13.58 1.36 8.77
C GLY A 59 14.44 0.67 7.72
N ALA A 60 13.88 0.37 6.55
CA ALA A 60 14.63 -0.16 5.41
C ALA A 60 15.72 0.81 4.93
N GLY A 61 15.40 2.11 4.78
CA GLY A 61 16.39 3.15 4.45
C GLY A 61 17.54 3.21 5.46
N ILE A 62 17.23 3.20 6.76
CA ILE A 62 18.23 3.18 7.84
C ILE A 62 19.11 1.94 7.76
N VAL A 63 18.52 0.75 7.59
CA VAL A 63 19.27 -0.51 7.46
C VAL A 63 20.19 -0.49 6.23
N MET A 64 19.76 0.09 5.11
CA MET A 64 20.58 0.23 3.91
C MET A 64 21.79 1.16 4.13
N VAL A 65 21.61 2.25 4.89
CA VAL A 65 22.69 3.19 5.24
C VAL A 65 23.67 2.56 6.24
N THR A 66 23.16 1.85 7.24
CA THR A 66 23.94 1.41 8.41
C THR A 66 24.49 -0.01 8.31
N ILE A 67 23.79 -0.93 7.66
CA ILE A 67 24.13 -2.36 7.68
C ILE A 67 24.16 -2.95 6.26
N ARG A 68 25.31 -2.80 5.59
CA ARG A 68 25.53 -3.28 4.21
C ARG A 68 25.13 -4.74 3.95
N ARG A 69 25.36 -5.65 4.92
CA ARG A 69 25.02 -7.08 4.77
C ARG A 69 23.52 -7.36 4.57
N TRP A 70 22.64 -6.42 4.96
CA TRP A 70 21.19 -6.56 4.85
C TRP A 70 20.58 -5.63 3.79
N SER A 71 21.39 -4.89 3.03
CA SER A 71 20.90 -3.85 2.11
C SER A 71 19.91 -4.37 1.06
N ARG A 72 20.17 -5.55 0.48
CA ARG A 72 19.25 -6.17 -0.49
C ARG A 72 17.91 -6.55 0.13
N ALA A 73 17.93 -7.12 1.34
CA ALA A 73 16.71 -7.50 2.04
C ALA A 73 15.89 -6.25 2.42
N ALA A 74 16.56 -5.22 2.94
CA ALA A 74 15.95 -3.94 3.25
C ALA A 74 15.38 -3.25 2.00
N ALA A 75 16.09 -3.27 0.87
CA ALA A 75 15.60 -2.73 -0.39
C ALA A 75 14.31 -3.43 -0.85
N VAL A 76 14.16 -4.74 -0.62
CA VAL A 76 12.89 -5.43 -0.90
C VAL A 76 11.76 -4.92 -0.03
N VAL A 77 12.01 -4.67 1.27
CA VAL A 77 11.00 -4.08 2.17
C VAL A 77 10.60 -2.69 1.68
N ALA A 78 11.58 -1.83 1.36
CA ALA A 78 11.34 -0.49 0.83
C ALA A 78 10.57 -0.52 -0.49
N LEU A 79 10.87 -1.48 -1.38
CA LEU A 79 10.16 -1.68 -2.63
C LEU A 79 8.68 -2.00 -2.39
N ILE A 80 8.38 -2.99 -1.56
CA ILE A 80 7.01 -3.43 -1.28
C ILE A 80 6.22 -2.31 -0.59
N ALA A 81 6.80 -1.70 0.45
CA ALA A 81 6.18 -0.60 1.18
C ALA A 81 5.97 0.62 0.27
N GLY A 82 6.96 0.96 -0.56
CA GLY A 82 6.89 2.07 -1.51
C GLY A 82 5.79 1.90 -2.54
N VAL A 83 5.61 0.70 -3.11
CA VAL A 83 4.50 0.45 -4.07
C VAL A 83 3.15 0.64 -3.38
N GLN A 84 2.97 0.13 -2.15
CA GLN A 84 1.72 0.30 -1.40
C GLN A 84 1.45 1.76 -1.06
N LEU A 85 2.46 2.50 -0.63
CA LEU A 85 2.36 3.94 -0.35
C LEU A 85 2.00 4.72 -1.62
N ALA A 86 2.59 4.37 -2.76
CA ALA A 86 2.29 5.01 -4.04
C ALA A 86 0.83 4.75 -4.46
N GLY A 87 0.36 3.50 -4.35
CA GLY A 87 -1.04 3.14 -4.61
C GLY A 87 -2.02 3.89 -3.71
N ASN A 88 -1.72 3.99 -2.42
CA ASN A 88 -2.53 4.76 -1.46
C ASN A 88 -2.60 6.25 -1.80
N GLY A 89 -1.49 6.85 -2.28
CA GLY A 89 -1.49 8.25 -2.69
C GLY A 89 -2.35 8.52 -3.92
N VAL A 90 -2.26 7.64 -4.93
CA VAL A 90 -3.12 7.73 -6.12
C VAL A 90 -4.59 7.53 -5.76
N LEU A 91 -4.88 6.59 -4.87
CA LEU A 91 -6.24 6.32 -4.38
C LEU A 91 -6.83 7.56 -3.68
N ALA A 92 -6.07 8.15 -2.76
CA ALA A 92 -6.49 9.34 -2.02
C ALA A 92 -6.76 10.54 -2.94
N ALA A 93 -5.90 10.77 -3.94
CA ALA A 93 -6.09 11.84 -4.92
C ALA A 93 -7.37 11.63 -5.76
N ARG A 94 -7.61 10.39 -6.21
CA ARG A 94 -8.81 10.03 -6.97
C ARG A 94 -10.07 10.19 -6.12
N GLU A 95 -10.04 9.76 -4.88
CA GLU A 95 -11.19 9.88 -3.98
C GLU A 95 -11.53 11.34 -3.67
N ALA A 96 -10.51 12.18 -3.46
CA ALA A 96 -10.71 13.62 -3.34
C ALA A 96 -11.38 14.21 -4.60
N ALA A 97 -10.94 13.81 -5.79
CA ALA A 97 -11.52 14.27 -7.07
C ALA A 97 -12.98 13.81 -7.24
N ASN A 98 -13.27 12.54 -6.94
CA ASN A 98 -14.63 12.00 -7.01
C ASN A 98 -15.58 12.74 -6.05
N ARG A 99 -15.13 13.06 -4.83
CA ARG A 99 -15.94 13.80 -3.85
C ARG A 99 -16.19 15.25 -4.30
N HIS A 100 -15.21 15.90 -4.93
CA HIS A 100 -15.38 17.25 -5.46
C HIS A 100 -16.47 17.34 -6.54
N ASN A 101 -16.65 16.29 -7.34
CA ASN A 101 -17.71 16.21 -8.35
C ASN A 101 -19.12 16.06 -7.74
N ILE A 102 -19.23 15.58 -6.50
CA ILE A 102 -20.52 15.37 -5.82
C ILE A 102 -20.86 16.58 -4.94
N VAL A 103 -19.85 17.15 -4.28
CA VAL A 103 -19.99 18.29 -3.37
C VAL A 103 -18.94 19.34 -3.73
N PRO A 104 -19.34 20.54 -4.20
CA PRO A 104 -18.39 21.60 -4.50
C PRO A 104 -17.75 22.10 -3.20
N VAL A 105 -16.54 21.62 -2.91
CA VAL A 105 -15.67 22.12 -1.84
C VAL A 105 -14.92 23.36 -2.37
N ALA A 106 -14.55 24.29 -1.48
CA ALA A 106 -13.66 25.39 -1.82
C ALA A 106 -12.41 24.87 -2.58
N HIS A 107 -12.12 25.49 -3.73
CA HIS A 107 -11.05 25.06 -4.65
C HIS A 107 -9.71 24.87 -3.94
N ASP A 108 -9.35 25.77 -3.02
CA ASP A 108 -8.08 25.75 -2.29
C ASP A 108 -7.94 24.52 -1.38
N THR A 109 -9.04 24.09 -0.77
CA THR A 109 -9.05 22.90 0.12
C THR A 109 -8.92 21.62 -0.69
N PHE A 110 -9.61 21.55 -1.83
CA PHE A 110 -9.50 20.42 -2.77
C PHE A 110 -8.08 20.30 -3.34
N ALA A 111 -7.52 21.41 -3.83
CA ALA A 111 -6.18 21.45 -4.41
C ALA A 111 -5.11 21.00 -3.41
N THR A 112 -5.24 21.38 -2.14
CA THR A 112 -4.30 20.98 -1.07
C THR A 112 -4.31 19.48 -0.84
N VAL A 113 -5.48 18.85 -0.74
CA VAL A 113 -5.59 17.39 -0.51
C VAL A 113 -5.03 16.61 -1.70
N VAL A 114 -5.36 17.02 -2.93
CA VAL A 114 -4.83 16.38 -4.14
C VAL A 114 -3.32 16.54 -4.24
N LEU A 115 -2.79 17.71 -3.91
CA LEU A 115 -1.35 17.97 -3.91
C LEU A 115 -0.62 17.07 -2.90
N LEU A 116 -1.11 16.97 -1.66
CA LEU A 116 -0.51 16.12 -0.62
C LEU A 116 -0.54 14.64 -1.01
N ALA A 117 -1.65 14.17 -1.55
CA ALA A 117 -1.79 12.79 -2.04
C ALA A 117 -0.85 12.50 -3.22
N ALA A 118 -0.71 13.46 -4.15
CA ALA A 118 0.24 13.37 -5.26
C ALA A 118 1.69 13.38 -4.78
N LEU A 119 2.06 14.23 -3.82
CA LEU A 119 3.39 14.26 -3.22
C LEU A 119 3.74 12.92 -2.58
N MET A 120 2.81 12.33 -1.83
CA MET A 120 2.99 11.00 -1.26
C MET A 120 3.23 9.94 -2.35
N ALA A 121 2.42 9.96 -3.42
CA ALA A 121 2.57 9.03 -4.54
C ALA A 121 3.92 9.17 -5.26
N VAL A 122 4.34 10.40 -5.55
CA VAL A 122 5.61 10.69 -6.24
C VAL A 122 6.80 10.28 -5.37
N ALA A 123 6.81 10.65 -4.09
CA ALA A 123 7.89 10.31 -3.18
C ALA A 123 8.00 8.80 -2.97
N ALA A 124 6.87 8.11 -2.79
CA ALA A 124 6.84 6.65 -2.67
C ALA A 124 7.30 5.95 -3.96
N THR A 125 6.94 6.48 -5.13
CA THR A 125 7.41 5.97 -6.43
C THR A 125 8.91 6.12 -6.58
N ALA A 126 9.46 7.30 -6.24
CA ALA A 126 10.90 7.54 -6.29
C ALA A 126 11.67 6.59 -5.36
N SER A 127 11.18 6.40 -4.13
CA SER A 127 11.71 5.41 -3.17
C SER A 127 11.68 3.99 -3.75
N THR A 128 10.55 3.61 -4.36
CA THR A 128 10.36 2.30 -5.01
C THR A 128 11.37 2.10 -6.14
N MET A 129 11.59 3.09 -6.99
CA MET A 129 12.56 3.00 -8.08
C MET A 129 14.00 2.86 -7.57
N ALA A 130 14.37 3.62 -6.53
CA ALA A 130 15.67 3.50 -5.90
C ALA A 130 15.89 2.11 -5.29
N ALA A 131 14.86 1.57 -4.62
CA ALA A 131 14.86 0.22 -4.07
C ALA A 131 14.96 -0.84 -5.17
N ALA A 132 14.18 -0.70 -6.26
CA ALA A 132 14.21 -1.58 -7.41
C ALA A 132 15.62 -1.65 -8.03
N ALA A 133 16.30 -0.51 -8.15
CA ALA A 133 17.67 -0.45 -8.66
C ALA A 133 18.69 -1.23 -7.80
N VAL A 134 18.41 -1.44 -6.51
CA VAL A 134 19.24 -2.27 -5.61
C VAL A 134 18.88 -3.74 -5.68
N VAL A 135 17.60 -4.04 -5.90
CA VAL A 135 17.07 -5.41 -5.98
C VAL A 135 17.36 -6.05 -7.34
N ARG A 136 17.37 -5.27 -8.41
CA ARG A 136 17.55 -5.77 -9.78
C ARG A 136 18.92 -6.44 -9.92
N PRO A 137 18.98 -7.72 -10.31
CA PRO A 137 20.24 -8.34 -10.69
C PRO A 137 20.81 -7.61 -11.90
N GLU A 138 22.12 -7.39 -11.94
CA GLU A 138 22.79 -6.93 -13.16
C GLU A 138 22.42 -7.87 -14.31
N PRO A 139 21.89 -7.35 -15.43
CA PRO A 139 21.60 -8.17 -16.59
C PRO A 139 22.92 -8.71 -17.11
N VAL A 140 23.20 -9.99 -16.86
CA VAL A 140 24.39 -10.68 -17.37
C VAL A 140 24.25 -10.86 -18.88
N ARG A 141 24.41 -9.78 -19.67
CA ARG A 141 24.45 -9.67 -21.16
C ARG A 141 23.47 -10.53 -21.99
N SER A 142 22.50 -11.20 -21.38
CA SER A 142 21.70 -12.28 -21.97
C SER A 142 20.26 -12.17 -21.49
N TRP A 143 19.33 -12.33 -22.42
CA TRP A 143 17.88 -12.40 -22.16
C TRP A 143 17.51 -13.42 -21.07
N ARG A 144 18.34 -14.46 -20.88
CA ARG A 144 18.12 -15.46 -19.83
C ARG A 144 18.24 -14.89 -18.41
N GLY A 145 18.93 -13.76 -18.23
CA GLY A 145 19.01 -13.05 -16.95
C GLY A 145 17.73 -12.31 -16.55
N LEU A 146 16.80 -12.11 -17.49
CA LEU A 146 15.49 -11.49 -17.22
C LEU A 146 14.46 -12.52 -16.71
N LEU A 147 14.70 -13.81 -16.98
CA LEU A 147 13.79 -14.88 -16.55
C LEU A 147 13.91 -15.10 -15.02
N PRO A 148 12.78 -15.28 -14.32
CA PRO A 148 12.80 -15.62 -12.90
C PRO A 148 13.50 -16.96 -12.70
N SER A 149 14.32 -17.07 -11.65
CA SER A 149 14.91 -18.36 -11.25
C SER A 149 13.85 -19.39 -10.88
N ARG A 150 12.67 -18.92 -10.43
CA ARG A 150 11.53 -19.76 -10.03
C ARG A 150 10.26 -19.19 -10.65
N PRO A 151 9.89 -19.61 -11.89
CA PRO A 151 8.77 -19.01 -12.62
C PRO A 151 7.41 -19.19 -11.92
N PHE A 152 7.27 -20.22 -11.09
CA PHE A 152 6.07 -20.44 -10.28
C PHE A 152 5.68 -19.23 -9.43
N TYR A 153 6.65 -18.50 -8.86
CA TYR A 153 6.37 -17.31 -8.05
C TYR A 153 5.88 -16.13 -8.89
N ALA A 154 6.34 -16.00 -10.13
CA ALA A 154 5.82 -14.98 -11.05
C ALA A 154 4.37 -15.27 -11.42
N VAL A 155 4.03 -16.55 -11.66
CA VAL A 155 2.66 -17.00 -11.91
C VAL A 155 1.78 -16.79 -10.68
N ALA A 156 2.27 -17.15 -9.49
CA ALA A 156 1.55 -16.92 -8.23
C ALA A 156 1.31 -15.42 -7.99
N GLY A 157 2.32 -14.58 -8.27
CA GLY A 157 2.17 -13.13 -8.21
C GLY A 157 1.10 -12.61 -9.17
N ALA A 158 1.13 -13.03 -10.44
CA ALA A 158 0.11 -12.67 -11.42
C ALA A 158 -1.30 -13.16 -11.01
N ALA A 159 -1.39 -14.36 -10.43
CA ALA A 159 -2.63 -14.89 -9.89
C ALA A 159 -3.15 -14.03 -8.74
N VAL A 160 -2.29 -13.54 -7.84
CA VAL A 160 -2.68 -12.59 -6.78
C VAL A 160 -3.20 -11.27 -7.38
N VAL A 161 -2.55 -10.75 -8.43
CA VAL A 161 -2.97 -9.51 -9.12
C VAL A 161 -4.37 -9.65 -9.75
N ILE A 162 -4.66 -10.81 -10.35
CA ILE A 162 -5.88 -11.03 -11.14
C ILE A 162 -7.02 -11.59 -10.28
N LEU A 163 -6.76 -12.65 -9.52
CA LEU A 163 -7.79 -13.40 -8.82
C LEU A 163 -8.30 -12.65 -7.60
N LEU A 164 -7.44 -11.93 -6.88
CA LEU A 164 -7.85 -11.30 -5.63
C LEU A 164 -8.93 -10.22 -5.84
N PRO A 165 -8.81 -9.28 -6.81
CA PRO A 165 -9.89 -8.33 -7.10
C PRO A 165 -11.16 -9.03 -7.60
N LEU A 166 -11.03 -10.09 -8.39
CA LEU A 166 -12.20 -10.85 -8.88
C LEU A 166 -12.94 -11.57 -7.75
N LEU A 167 -12.22 -12.16 -6.80
CA LEU A 167 -12.81 -12.81 -5.63
C LEU A 167 -13.53 -11.80 -4.74
N PHE A 168 -12.97 -10.60 -4.54
CA PHE A 168 -13.65 -9.52 -3.82
C PHE A 168 -14.90 -9.01 -4.57
N GLY A 169 -14.83 -8.88 -5.89
CA GLY A 169 -15.98 -8.47 -6.69
C GLY A 169 -17.08 -9.51 -6.77
N ALA A 170 -16.75 -10.79 -6.64
CA ALA A 170 -17.71 -11.87 -6.63
C ALA A 170 -18.47 -11.96 -5.29
N THR A 171 -17.84 -11.59 -4.17
CA THR A 171 -18.45 -11.68 -2.82
C THR A 171 -19.22 -10.44 -2.42
N VAL A 172 -18.89 -9.29 -3.01
CA VAL A 172 -19.50 -8.01 -2.67
C VAL A 172 -19.90 -7.36 -4.00
N ALA A 173 -21.19 -7.08 -4.19
CA ALA A 173 -21.73 -6.37 -5.36
C ALA A 173 -21.14 -4.95 -5.46
N THR A 174 -19.87 -4.87 -5.84
CA THR A 174 -19.04 -3.67 -5.75
C THR A 174 -18.87 -3.09 -7.15
N PRO A 175 -18.97 -1.75 -7.29
CA PRO A 175 -18.76 -1.13 -8.58
C PRO A 175 -17.33 -1.39 -9.08
N ILE A 176 -17.17 -1.54 -10.39
CA ILE A 176 -15.88 -1.79 -11.06
C ILE A 176 -14.79 -0.83 -10.59
N GLY A 177 -15.17 0.43 -10.31
CA GLY A 177 -14.28 1.45 -9.78
C GLY A 177 -13.59 1.07 -8.46
N THR A 178 -14.28 0.34 -7.57
CA THR A 178 -13.76 -0.16 -6.28
C THR A 178 -12.84 -1.37 -6.47
N LEU A 179 -13.15 -2.25 -7.43
CA LEU A 179 -12.29 -3.38 -7.77
C LEU A 179 -10.93 -2.95 -8.31
N VAL A 180 -10.91 -1.93 -9.15
CA VAL A 180 -9.67 -1.34 -9.64
C VAL A 180 -8.87 -0.71 -8.49
N GLN A 181 -9.53 -0.10 -7.50
CA GLN A 181 -8.86 0.47 -6.33
C GLN A 181 -8.23 -0.61 -5.45
N LEU A 182 -8.96 -1.70 -5.16
CA LEU A 182 -8.44 -2.85 -4.41
C LEU A 182 -7.28 -3.52 -5.17
N GLY A 183 -7.42 -3.61 -6.49
CA GLY A 183 -6.38 -4.04 -7.41
C GLY A 183 -5.07 -3.27 -7.23
N LEU A 184 -5.15 -1.94 -7.34
CA LEU A 184 -3.99 -1.06 -7.29
C LEU A 184 -3.40 -0.91 -5.89
N ALA A 185 -4.23 -0.81 -4.86
CA ALA A 185 -3.79 -0.52 -3.49
C ALA A 185 -3.17 -1.75 -2.80
N TYR A 186 -3.69 -2.95 -3.07
CA TYR A 186 -3.32 -4.16 -2.32
C TYR A 186 -2.82 -5.28 -3.22
N SER A 187 -3.64 -5.69 -4.18
CA SER A 187 -3.39 -6.89 -4.99
C SER A 187 -2.12 -6.79 -5.85
N LEU A 188 -1.90 -5.64 -6.49
CA LEU A 188 -0.72 -5.38 -7.31
C LEU A 188 0.57 -5.35 -6.47
N PRO A 189 0.68 -4.60 -5.35
CA PRO A 189 1.84 -4.68 -4.49
C PRO A 189 2.11 -6.07 -3.91
N TRP A 190 1.07 -6.82 -3.51
CA TRP A 190 1.24 -8.19 -3.01
C TRP A 190 1.72 -9.13 -4.12
N GLY A 191 1.08 -9.08 -5.29
CA GLY A 191 1.47 -9.87 -6.45
C GLY A 191 2.89 -9.55 -6.91
N ALA A 192 3.29 -8.27 -6.91
CA ALA A 192 4.65 -7.84 -7.21
C ALA A 192 5.66 -8.37 -6.17
N GLY A 193 5.32 -8.34 -4.88
CA GLY A 193 6.14 -8.91 -3.81
C GLY A 193 6.31 -10.42 -3.93
N VAL A 194 5.23 -11.15 -4.23
CA VAL A 194 5.27 -12.61 -4.49
C VAL A 194 6.10 -12.90 -5.74
N ALA A 195 5.89 -12.15 -6.81
CA ALA A 195 6.65 -12.29 -8.05
C ALA A 195 8.15 -12.09 -7.78
N ALA A 196 8.53 -11.04 -7.03
CA ALA A 196 9.92 -10.73 -6.70
C ALA A 196 10.66 -11.90 -6.03
N ILE A 197 9.98 -12.75 -5.24
CA ILE A 197 10.56 -13.98 -4.65
C ILE A 197 11.16 -14.88 -5.74
N GLY A 198 10.57 -14.91 -6.94
CA GLY A 198 11.03 -15.69 -8.08
C GLY A 198 12.40 -15.28 -8.62
N TRP A 199 12.80 -14.02 -8.41
CA TRP A 199 14.12 -13.49 -8.80
C TRP A 199 15.12 -13.46 -7.64
N LEU A 200 14.65 -13.61 -6.40
CA LEU A 200 15.47 -13.56 -5.20
C LEU A 200 15.92 -14.97 -4.73
N ARG A 201 17.06 -15.04 -4.05
CA ARG A 201 17.57 -16.29 -3.43
C ARG A 201 18.04 -16.04 -2.00
N GLY A 202 17.90 -17.04 -1.13
CA GLY A 202 18.38 -16.99 0.26
C GLY A 202 17.56 -16.03 1.15
N ARG A 203 18.25 -15.33 2.06
CA ARG A 203 17.64 -14.37 3.01
C ARG A 203 16.70 -13.33 2.38
N PRO A 204 17.01 -12.66 1.25
CA PRO A 204 16.11 -11.67 0.67
C PRO A 204 14.80 -12.25 0.13
N ALA A 205 14.79 -13.53 -0.28
CA ALA A 205 13.55 -14.21 -0.68
C ALA A 205 12.64 -14.46 0.53
N GLY A 206 13.24 -14.84 1.68
CA GLY A 206 12.51 -14.99 2.94
C GLY A 206 11.93 -13.67 3.43
N THR A 207 12.69 -12.56 3.36
CA THR A 207 12.17 -11.25 3.75
C THR A 207 11.06 -10.77 2.83
N ALA A 208 11.15 -11.00 1.51
CA ALA A 208 10.06 -10.71 0.59
C ALA A 208 8.76 -11.42 1.00
N ALA A 209 8.85 -12.73 1.27
CA ALA A 209 7.69 -13.53 1.70
C ALA A 209 7.10 -13.04 3.03
N VAL A 210 7.95 -12.77 4.03
CA VAL A 210 7.51 -12.25 5.33
C VAL A 210 6.88 -10.86 5.18
N SER A 211 7.47 -9.96 4.40
CA SER A 211 6.91 -8.62 4.18
C SER A 211 5.54 -8.66 3.49
N VAL A 212 5.37 -9.53 2.49
CA VAL A 212 4.05 -9.75 1.89
C VAL A 212 3.07 -10.32 2.92
N ALA A 213 3.45 -11.35 3.66
CA ALA A 213 2.58 -11.96 4.67
C ALA A 213 2.16 -10.96 5.77
N VAL A 214 3.11 -10.20 6.31
CA VAL A 214 2.84 -9.15 7.31
C VAL A 214 1.94 -8.07 6.73
N SER A 215 2.17 -7.63 5.49
CA SER A 215 1.32 -6.65 4.82
C SER A 215 -0.11 -7.16 4.63
N VAL A 216 -0.28 -8.42 4.21
CA VAL A 216 -1.61 -9.06 4.11
C VAL A 216 -2.30 -9.08 5.48
N VAL A 217 -1.62 -9.55 6.52
CA VAL A 217 -2.18 -9.61 7.88
C VAL A 217 -2.57 -8.23 8.40
N LEU A 218 -1.72 -7.21 8.20
CA LEU A 218 -2.02 -5.83 8.58
C LEU A 218 -3.25 -5.29 7.86
N CYS A 219 -3.34 -5.48 6.54
CA CYS A 219 -4.48 -5.02 5.75
C CYS A 219 -5.76 -5.76 6.14
N THR A 220 -5.72 -7.09 6.25
CA THR A 220 -6.87 -7.91 6.65
C THR A 220 -7.34 -7.52 8.05
N GLY A 221 -6.42 -7.31 9.00
CA GLY A 221 -6.75 -6.87 10.35
C GLY A 221 -7.39 -5.49 10.41
N MET A 222 -6.94 -4.54 9.58
CA MET A 222 -7.52 -3.19 9.53
C MET A 222 -8.88 -3.16 8.82
N VAL A 223 -9.08 -3.96 7.76
CA VAL A 223 -10.36 -4.02 7.05
C VAL A 223 -11.41 -4.77 7.87
N LEU A 224 -11.05 -5.88 8.53
CA LEU A 224 -12.01 -6.69 9.29
C LEU A 224 -12.18 -6.23 10.75
N GLY A 225 -11.18 -5.54 11.32
CA GLY A 225 -11.19 -5.11 12.72
C GLY A 225 -12.43 -4.28 13.12
N PRO A 226 -12.84 -3.26 12.34
CA PRO A 226 -14.04 -2.49 12.62
C PRO A 226 -15.32 -3.35 12.59
N SER A 227 -15.43 -4.27 11.63
CA SER A 227 -16.58 -5.18 11.51
C SER A 227 -16.66 -6.17 12.67
N LEU A 228 -15.52 -6.64 13.16
CA LEU A 228 -15.44 -7.53 14.34
C LEU A 228 -15.80 -6.79 15.64
N ARG A 229 -15.44 -5.50 15.78
CA ARG A 229 -15.84 -4.68 16.92
C ARG A 229 -17.33 -4.32 16.88
N ALA A 230 -17.84 -3.93 15.71
CA ALA A 230 -19.26 -3.63 15.54
C ALA A 230 -20.16 -4.85 15.83
N GLY A 231 -19.72 -6.07 15.51
CA GLY A 231 -20.43 -7.29 15.88
C GLY A 231 -20.32 -7.67 17.37
N ALA A 232 -19.30 -7.19 18.08
CA ALA A 232 -19.09 -7.45 19.51
C ALA A 232 -19.81 -6.42 20.41
N ASP A 233 -20.00 -5.20 19.92
CA ASP A 233 -20.59 -4.07 20.66
C ASP A 233 -22.09 -3.86 20.39
N LEU A 234 -22.78 -4.76 19.66
CA LEU A 234 -24.24 -4.74 19.61
C LEU A 234 -24.77 -5.35 20.92
N PRO A 235 -25.30 -4.56 21.88
CA PRO A 235 -26.21 -5.14 22.85
C PRO A 235 -27.32 -5.80 22.02
N TYR A 236 -27.64 -7.04 22.35
CA TYR A 236 -28.84 -7.70 21.85
C TYR A 236 -30.02 -6.88 22.36
N VAL A 237 -30.41 -5.85 21.60
CA VAL A 237 -31.65 -5.12 21.85
C VAL A 237 -32.72 -6.07 21.37
N ASP A 238 -33.28 -6.83 22.30
CA ASP A 238 -34.60 -7.44 22.12
C ASP A 238 -35.54 -6.29 21.74
N VAL A 239 -35.76 -6.10 20.44
CA VAL A 239 -36.81 -5.22 19.97
C VAL A 239 -38.09 -5.97 20.31
N PRO A 240 -38.88 -5.54 21.31
CA PRO A 240 -40.13 -6.22 21.61
C PRO A 240 -40.96 -6.23 20.33
N PHE A 241 -41.38 -7.43 19.93
CA PHE A 241 -42.31 -7.63 18.84
C PHE A 241 -43.58 -6.88 19.23
N VAL A 242 -43.77 -5.67 18.72
CA VAL A 242 -44.99 -4.91 18.90
C VAL A 242 -46.02 -5.61 18.04
N ASP A 243 -46.82 -6.48 18.65
CA ASP A 243 -48.02 -7.03 18.03
C ASP A 243 -48.89 -5.84 17.60
N GLY A 244 -49.01 -5.67 16.29
CA GLY A 244 -49.72 -4.58 15.63
C GLY A 244 -51.22 -4.70 15.76
N THR A 245 -51.74 -4.64 16.98
CA THR A 245 -53.17 -4.50 17.27
C THR A 245 -53.40 -3.26 18.12
N ALA A 246 -53.17 -2.09 17.52
CA ALA A 246 -53.71 -0.83 18.03
C ALA A 246 -54.85 -0.41 17.08
N THR A 247 -56.05 -0.56 17.60
CA THR A 247 -57.35 -0.16 17.03
C THR A 247 -57.41 1.34 16.78
N GLU A 248 -57.92 1.72 15.61
CA GLU A 248 -58.37 3.08 15.29
C GLU A 248 -59.62 3.39 16.14
N ASP A 249 -59.57 4.47 16.93
CA ASP A 249 -60.71 5.23 17.44
C ASP A 249 -60.41 6.73 17.27
#